data_AF-A0A452H5V9-F1
#
_entry.id   AF-A0A452H5V9-F1
#
_cell.length_a   1.000
_cell.length_b   1.000
_cell.length_c   1.000
_cell.angle_alpha   90.00
_cell.angle_beta   90.00
_cell.angle_gamma   90.00
#
_symmetry.space_group_name_H-M   'P 1'
#
loop_
_entity.id
_entity.type
_entity.pdbx_description
1 polymer ?
#
loop_
_entity_poly.entity_id
_entity_poly.type
_entity_poly.pdbx_seq_one_letter_code
_entity_poly.pdbx_strand_id
1 'polypeptide(L)'
;MALRRHMKNFVKNYSDSEVKVREATSNDPWGPSSSLMLEISDLTYNTVSLLEIMNMIWHRMNDQGKNWRHVYKSLTLLDYLIKNGSKKVILHCREGLFNIQTLKDFHYIDEAGKDQGKCILPRPVN
;
A
#
# COMPACT_ATOMS: atom_id res chain seq x y z
N MET A 1 0.03 -4.89 -22.62
CA MET A 1 0.57 -4.36 -21.34
C MET A 1 0.35 -5.27 -20.11
N ALA A 2 -0.29 -6.44 -20.22
CA ALA A 2 -0.41 -7.42 -19.14
C ALA A 2 0.78 -8.43 -19.08
N LEU A 3 1.32 -8.81 -20.25
CA LEU A 3 2.39 -9.81 -20.36
C LEU A 3 3.71 -9.39 -19.67
N ARG A 4 4.09 -8.12 -19.78
CA ARG A 4 5.28 -7.57 -19.09
C ARG A 4 5.16 -7.61 -17.56
N ARG A 5 3.93 -7.56 -17.01
CA ARG A 5 3.68 -7.68 -15.56
C ARG A 5 3.83 -9.13 -15.11
N HIS A 6 3.30 -10.09 -15.89
CA HIS A 6 3.48 -11.52 -15.64
C HIS A 6 4.96 -11.94 -15.66
N MET A 7 5.74 -11.47 -16.64
CA MET A 7 7.17 -11.81 -16.71
C MET A 7 8.00 -11.20 -15.58
N LYS A 8 7.66 -9.99 -15.10
CA LYS A 8 8.34 -9.38 -13.94
C LYS A 8 8.04 -10.08 -12.62
N ASN A 9 6.93 -10.81 -12.52
CA ASN A 9 6.61 -11.62 -11.35
C ASN A 9 7.40 -12.95 -11.36
N PHE A 10 7.63 -13.54 -12.54
CA PHE A 10 8.42 -14.76 -12.72
C PHE A 10 9.92 -14.60 -12.40
N VAL A 11 10.47 -13.40 -12.53
CA VAL A 11 11.91 -13.11 -12.28
C VAL A 11 12.20 -12.84 -10.80
N LYS A 12 11.17 -12.70 -9.94
CA LYS A 12 11.34 -12.39 -8.51
C LYS A 12 10.68 -13.37 -7.53
N ASN A 13 9.98 -14.41 -8.01
CA ASN A 13 9.27 -15.39 -7.17
C ASN A 13 8.43 -14.75 -6.05
N TYR A 14 7.65 -13.72 -6.40
CA TYR A 14 6.73 -13.12 -5.43
C TYR A 14 5.67 -14.13 -4.99
N SER A 15 5.39 -14.16 -3.69
CA SER A 15 4.30 -14.98 -3.15
C SER A 15 2.93 -14.45 -3.59
N ASP A 16 1.90 -15.26 -3.43
CA ASP A 16 0.52 -14.83 -3.72
C ASP A 16 0.12 -13.58 -2.89
N SER A 17 0.57 -13.52 -1.64
CA SER A 17 0.32 -12.38 -0.75
C SER A 17 0.97 -11.10 -1.28
N GLU A 18 2.21 -11.19 -1.75
CA GLU A 18 2.93 -10.06 -2.36
C GLU A 18 2.31 -9.61 -3.68
N VAL A 19 1.85 -10.56 -4.51
CA VAL A 19 1.17 -10.24 -5.78
C VAL A 19 -0.10 -9.44 -5.51
N LYS A 20 -0.93 -9.87 -4.55
CA LYS A 20 -2.16 -9.16 -4.18
C LYS A 20 -1.90 -7.76 -3.64
N VAL A 21 -0.89 -7.59 -2.77
CA VAL A 21 -0.52 -6.25 -2.29
C VAL A 21 -0.04 -5.38 -3.44
N ARG A 22 0.77 -5.89 -4.36
CA ARG A 22 1.25 -5.13 -5.52
C ARG A 22 0.13 -4.71 -6.46
N GLU A 23 -0.93 -5.50 -6.55
CA GLU A 23 -2.15 -5.17 -7.28
C GLU A 23 -2.95 -4.07 -6.56
N ALA A 24 -3.19 -4.23 -5.26
CA ALA A 24 -3.88 -3.23 -4.44
C ALA A 24 -3.16 -1.88 -4.43
N THR A 25 -1.82 -1.87 -4.50
CA THR A 25 -0.99 -0.66 -4.53
C THR A 25 -0.48 -0.32 -5.93
N SER A 26 -1.21 -0.65 -6.99
CA SER A 26 -0.82 -0.33 -8.38
C SER A 26 -0.85 1.18 -8.65
N ASN A 27 -0.21 1.63 -9.73
CA ASN A 27 -0.27 3.05 -10.16
C ASN A 27 -1.55 3.41 -10.95
N ASP A 28 -2.55 2.51 -10.99
CA ASP A 28 -3.82 2.77 -11.66
C ASP A 28 -4.54 3.95 -10.99
N PRO A 29 -5.34 4.76 -11.71
CA PRO A 29 -5.92 5.97 -11.17
C PRO A 29 -7.06 5.75 -10.16
N TRP A 30 -7.59 4.52 -10.04
CA TRP A 30 -8.63 4.13 -9.08
C TRP A 30 -8.05 3.43 -7.85
N GLY A 31 -8.74 3.48 -6.70
CA GLY A 31 -8.35 2.80 -5.47
C GLY A 31 -8.44 1.26 -5.56
N PRO A 32 -7.86 0.53 -4.58
CA PRO A 32 -8.02 -0.93 -4.50
C PRO A 32 -9.49 -1.31 -4.30
N SER A 33 -9.91 -2.43 -4.89
CA SER A 33 -11.27 -2.94 -4.70
C SER A 33 -11.46 -3.48 -3.28
N SER A 34 -12.66 -3.34 -2.72
CA SER A 34 -12.99 -3.86 -1.39
C SER A 34 -12.79 -5.37 -1.28
N SER A 35 -13.13 -6.13 -2.33
CA SER A 35 -12.92 -7.58 -2.37
C SER A 35 -11.44 -7.94 -2.27
N LEU A 36 -10.56 -7.23 -2.99
CA LEU A 36 -9.12 -7.48 -2.92
C LEU A 36 -8.55 -7.14 -1.54
N MET A 37 -9.00 -6.03 -0.93
CA MET A 37 -8.58 -5.68 0.42
C MET A 37 -9.06 -6.70 1.47
N LEU A 38 -10.27 -7.25 1.29
CA LEU A 38 -10.80 -8.32 2.13
C LEU A 38 -9.93 -9.58 2.03
N GLU A 39 -9.61 -10.03 0.81
CA GLU A 39 -8.73 -11.18 0.60
C GLU A 39 -7.36 -10.99 1.26
N ILE A 40 -6.75 -9.80 1.11
CA ILE A 40 -5.48 -9.49 1.77
C ILE A 40 -5.65 -9.50 3.30
N SER A 41 -6.78 -9.00 3.82
CA SER A 41 -7.04 -9.01 5.27
C SER A 41 -7.14 -10.41 5.84
N ASP A 42 -7.72 -11.36 5.11
CA ASP A 42 -7.78 -12.76 5.53
C ASP A 42 -6.39 -13.41 5.55
N LEU A 43 -5.52 -13.05 4.61
CA LEU A 43 -4.13 -13.53 4.59
C LEU A 43 -3.31 -13.06 5.79
N THR A 44 -3.67 -11.95 6.44
CA THR A 44 -2.93 -11.44 7.61
C THR A 44 -2.99 -12.35 8.85
N TYR A 45 -3.88 -13.34 8.87
CA TYR A 45 -3.96 -14.34 9.94
C TYR A 45 -2.85 -15.40 9.82
N ASN A 46 -2.24 -15.56 8.64
CA ASN A 46 -1.05 -16.36 8.45
C ASN A 46 0.20 -15.52 8.76
N THR A 47 1.08 -16.01 9.64
CA THR A 47 2.28 -15.24 10.07
C THR A 47 3.25 -14.98 8.92
N VAL A 48 3.44 -15.92 7.99
CA VAL A 48 4.36 -15.75 6.85
C VAL A 48 3.80 -14.71 5.89
N SER A 49 2.53 -14.88 5.49
CA SER A 49 1.86 -13.92 4.60
C SER A 49 1.76 -12.53 5.22
N LEU A 50 1.54 -12.42 6.53
CA LEU A 50 1.54 -11.13 7.23
C LEU A 50 2.88 -10.39 7.07
N LEU A 51 4.01 -11.08 7.29
CA LEU A 51 5.33 -10.47 7.15
C LEU A 51 5.58 -9.99 5.71
N GLU A 52 5.23 -10.82 4.73
CA GLU A 52 5.32 -10.48 3.31
C GLU A 52 4.45 -9.25 2.95
N ILE A 53 3.20 -9.22 3.41
CA ILE A 53 2.26 -8.12 3.20
C ILE A 53 2.81 -6.82 3.80
N MET A 54 3.23 -6.85 5.06
CA MET A 54 3.75 -5.65 5.73
C MET A 54 5.02 -5.14 5.06
N ASN A 55 5.97 -6.02 4.72
CA ASN A 55 7.20 -5.65 4.02
C ASN A 55 6.92 -5.00 2.65
N MET A 56 5.98 -5.54 1.88
CA MET A 56 5.59 -4.95 0.59
C MET A 56 4.91 -3.59 0.76
N ILE A 57 4.02 -3.44 1.76
CA ILE A 57 3.38 -2.15 2.07
C ILE A 57 4.44 -1.10 2.40
N TRP A 58 5.39 -1.41 3.28
CA TRP A 58 6.48 -0.50 3.65
C TRP A 58 7.37 -0.13 2.46
N HIS A 59 7.69 -1.10 1.61
CA HIS A 59 8.45 -0.85 0.40
C HIS A 59 7.74 0.16 -0.52
N ARG A 60 6.45 -0.06 -0.78
CA ARG A 60 5.61 0.81 -1.64
C ARG A 60 5.35 2.18 -1.04
N MET A 61 5.33 2.27 0.28
CA MET A 61 5.16 3.52 1.03
C MET A 61 6.38 4.45 0.92
N ASN A 62 7.56 3.89 0.64
CA ASN A 62 8.80 4.65 0.41
C ASN A 62 9.04 4.99 -1.08
N ASP A 63 8.11 4.67 -1.98
CA ASP A 63 8.22 5.07 -3.38
C ASP A 63 8.13 6.60 -3.53
N GLN A 64 8.84 7.17 -4.52
CA GLN A 64 8.92 8.62 -4.73
C GLN A 64 8.53 9.05 -6.15
N GLY A 65 8.29 10.35 -6.32
CA GLY A 65 8.01 11.00 -7.60
C GLY A 65 6.73 10.48 -8.25
N LYS A 66 6.82 10.06 -9.52
CA LYS A 66 5.69 9.60 -10.35
C LYS A 66 4.92 8.39 -9.80
N ASN A 67 5.43 7.75 -8.76
CA ASN A 67 4.84 6.58 -8.09
C ASN A 67 4.04 6.93 -6.84
N TRP A 68 3.67 8.21 -6.64
CA TRP A 68 2.91 8.68 -5.48
C TRP A 68 1.64 7.87 -5.18
N ARG A 69 0.98 7.27 -6.19
CA ARG A 69 -0.20 6.42 -5.96
C ARG A 69 0.13 5.12 -5.22
N HIS A 70 1.36 4.60 -5.36
CA HIS A 70 1.79 3.47 -4.55
C HIS A 70 1.74 3.84 -3.07
N VAL A 71 2.27 5.02 -2.71
CA VAL A 71 2.26 5.54 -1.35
C VAL A 71 0.83 5.72 -0.84
N TYR A 72 -0.02 6.42 -1.59
CA TYR A 72 -1.40 6.67 -1.22
C TYR A 72 -2.21 5.37 -1.03
N LYS A 73 -2.11 4.42 -1.97
CA LYS A 73 -2.83 3.15 -1.89
C LYS A 73 -2.26 2.22 -0.84
N SER A 74 -0.96 2.28 -0.54
CA SER A 74 -0.36 1.57 0.59
C SER A 74 -0.95 2.04 1.91
N LEU A 75 -1.11 3.36 2.10
CA LEU A 75 -1.75 3.91 3.30
C LEU A 75 -3.24 3.52 3.38
N THR A 76 -3.94 3.54 2.25
CA THR A 76 -5.34 3.11 2.15
C THR A 76 -5.50 1.64 2.56
N LEU A 77 -4.65 0.77 2.01
CA LEU A 77 -4.63 -0.66 2.35
C LEU A 77 -4.29 -0.87 3.82
N LEU A 78 -3.27 -0.16 4.35
CA LEU A 78 -2.86 -0.28 5.75
C LEU A 78 -3.98 0.12 6.72
N ASP A 79 -4.72 1.21 6.44
CA ASP A 79 -5.89 1.62 7.22
C ASP A 79 -6.98 0.54 7.23
N TYR A 80 -7.25 -0.08 6.08
CA TYR A 80 -8.19 -1.20 5.99
C TYR A 80 -7.73 -2.41 6.82
N LEU A 81 -6.45 -2.78 6.74
CA LEU A 81 -5.90 -3.93 7.46
C LEU A 81 -5.87 -3.71 8.97
N ILE A 82 -5.65 -2.49 9.46
CA ILE A 82 -5.75 -2.15 10.88
C ILE A 82 -7.17 -2.39 11.41
N LYS A 83 -8.19 -2.11 10.59
CA LYS A 83 -9.61 -2.22 10.96
C LYS A 83 -10.17 -3.64 10.83
N ASN A 84 -9.72 -4.38 9.81
CA ASN A 84 -10.37 -5.64 9.40
C ASN A 84 -9.45 -6.87 9.48
N GLY A 85 -8.13 -6.67 9.56
CA GLY A 85 -7.15 -7.76 9.59
C GLY A 85 -6.84 -8.29 10.99
N SER A 86 -5.80 -9.13 11.05
CA SER A 86 -5.24 -9.67 12.29
C SER A 86 -4.76 -8.56 13.23
N LYS A 87 -4.97 -8.73 14.54
CA LYS A 87 -4.45 -7.81 15.57
C LYS A 87 -2.93 -7.61 15.51
N LYS A 88 -2.19 -8.56 14.92
CA LYS A 88 -0.74 -8.46 14.71
C LYS A 88 -0.37 -7.32 13.74
N VAL A 89 -1.28 -6.90 12.85
CA VAL A 89 -1.08 -5.73 11.98
C VAL A 89 -0.82 -4.47 12.81
N ILE A 90 -1.60 -4.26 13.88
CA ILE A 90 -1.45 -3.11 14.79
C ILE A 90 -0.07 -3.12 15.45
N LEU A 91 0.45 -4.29 15.82
CA LEU A 91 1.79 -4.41 16.40
C LEU A 91 2.87 -3.93 15.41
N HIS A 92 2.83 -4.43 14.18
CA HIS A 92 3.77 -4.00 13.15
C HIS A 92 3.64 -2.50 12.80
N CYS A 93 2.43 -1.93 12.84
CA CYS A 93 2.26 -0.49 12.66
C CYS A 93 2.88 0.34 13.78
N ARG A 94 2.87 -0.16 15.04
CA ARG A 94 3.51 0.53 16.17
C ARG A 94 5.03 0.54 16.02
N GLU A 95 5.61 -0.55 15.53
CA GLU A 95 7.04 -0.65 15.24
C GLU A 95 7.45 0.27 14.07
N GLY A 96 6.59 0.38 13.05
CA GLY A 96 6.79 1.24 11.87
C GLY A 96 6.29 2.69 12.01
N LEU A 97 5.89 3.13 13.21
CA LEU A 97 5.18 4.40 13.42
C LEU A 97 6.01 5.61 12.93
N PHE A 98 7.32 5.57 13.08
CA PHE A 98 8.23 6.62 12.59
C PHE A 98 8.15 6.78 11.06
N ASN A 99 8.10 5.67 10.31
CA ASN A 99 7.99 5.68 8.85
C ASN A 99 6.62 6.22 8.37
N ILE A 100 5.57 6.04 9.16
CA ILE A 100 4.26 6.65 8.85
C ILE A 100 4.31 8.16 9.12
N GLN A 101 4.96 8.59 10.20
CA GLN A 101 5.01 10.00 10.59
C GLN A 101 5.76 10.86 9.56
N THR A 102 6.80 10.34 8.92
CA THR A 102 7.55 11.07 7.88
C THR A 102 6.74 11.35 6.62
N LEU A 103 5.62 10.63 6.41
CA LEU A 103 4.73 10.85 5.26
C LEU A 103 3.77 12.02 5.46
N LYS A 104 3.69 12.60 6.66
CA LYS A 104 2.91 13.82 6.92
C LYS A 104 3.38 14.99 6.05
N ASP A 105 4.66 14.98 5.67
CA ASP A 105 5.29 15.99 4.83
C ASP A 105 5.41 15.55 3.36
N PHE A 106 4.76 14.44 2.96
CA PHE A 106 4.83 13.97 1.58
C PHE A 106 4.16 14.97 0.63
N HIS A 107 4.94 15.51 -0.30
CA HIS A 107 4.50 16.48 -1.28
C HIS A 107 4.88 16.02 -2.69
N TYR A 108 3.93 16.04 -3.63
CA TYR A 108 4.20 15.74 -5.03
C TYR A 108 3.34 16.63 -5.92
N ILE A 109 3.99 17.48 -6.72
CA ILE A 109 3.35 18.29 -7.76
C ILE A 109 3.47 17.54 -9.08
N ASP A 110 2.35 17.28 -9.74
CA ASP A 110 2.34 16.64 -11.05
C ASP A 110 2.65 17.62 -12.20
N GLU A 111 2.76 17.09 -13.42
CA GLU A 111 3.06 17.88 -14.63
C GLU A 111 1.98 18.92 -14.98
N ALA A 112 0.78 18.79 -14.41
CA ALA A 112 -0.31 19.75 -14.55
C ALA A 112 -0.30 20.82 -13.44
N GLY A 113 0.72 20.83 -12.58
CA GLY A 113 0.87 21.77 -11.48
C GLY A 113 -0.02 21.44 -10.26
N LYS A 114 -0.62 20.26 -10.20
CA LYS A 114 -1.50 19.85 -9.09
C LYS A 114 -0.71 19.10 -8.03
N ASP A 115 -0.84 19.54 -6.79
CA ASP A 115 -0.31 18.84 -5.61
C ASP A 115 -1.16 17.59 -5.30
N GLN A 116 -0.61 16.42 -5.62
CA GLN A 116 -1.19 15.12 -5.32
C GLN A 116 -0.78 14.60 -3.93
N GLY A 117 0.23 15.22 -3.29
CA GLY A 117 0.65 14.89 -1.93
C GLY A 117 -0.42 15.25 -0.89
N LYS A 118 -1.14 16.36 -1.10
CA LYS A 118 -2.29 16.76 -0.27
C LYS A 118 -3.46 15.77 -0.28
N CYS A 119 -3.52 14.84 -1.23
CA CYS A 119 -4.59 13.84 -1.29
C CYS A 119 -4.44 12.73 -0.24
N ILE A 120 -3.29 12.66 0.45
CA ILE A 120 -2.97 11.63 1.47
C ILE A 120 -3.57 11.97 2.85
N LEU A 121 -3.99 13.21 3.10
CA LEU A 121 -4.61 13.63 4.35
C LEU A 121 -6.14 13.67 4.21
N PRO A 122 -6.92 13.00 5.08
CA PRO A 122 -8.34 13.29 5.18
C PRO A 122 -8.49 14.75 5.60
N ARG A 123 -9.23 15.55 4.81
CA ARG A 123 -9.62 16.88 5.27
C ARG A 123 -10.44 16.69 6.55
N PRO A 124 -10.18 17.45 7.62
CA PRO A 124 -11.12 17.49 8.74
C PRO A 124 -12.48 17.91 8.17
N VAL A 125 -13.47 17.04 8.34
CA VAL A 125 -14.87 17.36 8.09
C VAL A 125 -15.24 18.37 9.18
N ASN A 126 -15.47 19.62 8.78
CA ASN A 126 -16.15 20.60 9.61
C ASN A 126 -17.64 20.25 9.70
#